data_AF-A0AAW8BJX0-F1
#
_entry.id   AF-A0AAW8BJX0-F1
#
_cell.length_a   1.000
_cell.length_b   1.000
_cell.length_c   1.000
_cell.angle_alpha   90.00
_cell.angle_beta   90.00
_cell.angle_gamma   90.00
#
_symmetry.space_group_name_H-M   'P 1'
#
loop_
_entity.id
_entity.type
_entity.pdbx_description
1 polymer ?
#
loop_
_entity_poly.entity_id
_entity_poly.type
_entity_poly.pdbx_seq_one_letter_code
_entity_poly.pdbx_strand_id
1 'polypeptide(L)'
;MKKGKKLFWHRYIGGRHWCYWPAFVSYFRDVVELQLDGDTWERSKAYQDAQSAGYWWPNRDFVMVCDTPAVLHVESATGAHRLHCETGPAVAWSDGWGLHYWHGTRVPADLIETGWDIERIMSERNTEVRRCAIEKMGWDRYVAAAGLKLADEAPDPGNPGQVLRLYDVPRNVLDWPVRVLVAHNATRERDGSRHTFGLTVPTDCRTAIAASAWTFDLTEREYKKLARAT
;
A
#
# COMPACT_ATOMS: atom_id res chain seq x y z
N MET A 1 -30.98 -34.21 -9.59
CA MET A 1 -30.41 -32.98 -10.18
C MET A 1 -29.05 -33.29 -10.81
N LYS A 2 -28.95 -33.25 -12.15
CA LYS A 2 -27.65 -33.33 -12.84
C LYS A 2 -26.85 -32.07 -12.49
N LYS A 3 -25.62 -32.22 -11.97
CA LYS A 3 -24.66 -31.11 -11.80
C LYS A 3 -24.56 -30.38 -13.15
N GLY A 4 -24.99 -29.11 -13.19
CA GLY A 4 -24.92 -28.30 -14.40
C GLY A 4 -23.50 -28.29 -14.95
N LYS A 5 -23.33 -28.46 -16.26
CA LYS A 5 -22.05 -28.21 -16.93
C LYS A 5 -21.59 -26.82 -16.50
N LYS A 6 -20.35 -26.67 -15.99
CA LYS A 6 -19.73 -25.34 -15.85
C LYS A 6 -19.73 -24.73 -17.25
N LEU A 7 -20.68 -23.83 -17.52
CA LEU A 7 -20.87 -23.22 -18.84
C LEU A 7 -19.68 -22.35 -19.27
N PHE A 8 -18.76 -22.06 -18.35
CA PHE A 8 -17.68 -21.12 -18.59
C PHE A 8 -16.36 -21.69 -18.05
N TRP A 9 -15.46 -22.10 -18.94
CA TRP A 9 -14.05 -22.25 -18.58
C TRP A 9 -13.43 -20.85 -18.66
N HIS A 10 -12.77 -20.44 -17.59
CA HIS A 10 -12.17 -19.13 -17.44
C HIS A 10 -10.88 -19.28 -16.63
N ARG A 11 -9.84 -18.58 -17.05
CA ARG A 11 -8.60 -18.42 -16.29
C ARG A 11 -8.09 -16.99 -16.46
N TYR A 12 -7.25 -16.55 -15.54
CA TYR A 12 -6.48 -15.33 -15.67
C TYR A 12 -5.00 -15.68 -15.60
N ILE A 13 -4.20 -15.01 -16.43
CA ILE A 13 -2.76 -15.22 -16.54
C ILE A 13 -2.11 -13.83 -16.52
N GLY A 14 -1.09 -13.67 -15.69
CA GLY A 14 -0.45 -12.37 -15.47
C GLY A 14 0.37 -11.82 -16.63
N GLY A 15 0.55 -12.60 -17.70
CA GLY A 15 1.49 -12.31 -18.78
C GLY A 15 2.79 -11.77 -18.21
N ARG A 16 3.29 -10.67 -18.77
CA ARG A 16 4.55 -10.02 -18.38
C ARG A 16 4.71 -9.74 -16.88
N HIS A 17 3.62 -9.52 -16.14
CA HIS A 17 3.67 -9.23 -14.71
C HIS A 17 4.04 -10.46 -13.86
N TRP A 18 3.96 -11.67 -14.41
CA TRP A 18 4.34 -12.91 -13.75
C TRP A 18 5.60 -13.54 -14.36
N CYS A 19 6.48 -12.73 -14.94
CA CYS A 19 7.67 -13.18 -15.66
C CYS A 19 8.60 -14.11 -14.85
N TYR A 20 8.57 -14.04 -13.52
CA TYR A 20 9.35 -14.92 -12.65
C TYR A 20 9.01 -16.41 -12.84
N TRP A 21 7.74 -16.75 -13.08
CA TRP A 21 7.29 -18.13 -13.22
C TRP A 21 7.73 -18.78 -14.55
N PRO A 22 7.48 -18.17 -15.73
CA PRO A 22 8.10 -18.62 -16.98
C PRO A 22 9.62 -18.72 -16.88
N ALA A 23 10.31 -17.77 -16.23
CA ALA A 23 11.77 -17.80 -16.08
C ALA A 23 12.25 -19.00 -15.25
N PHE A 24 11.55 -19.31 -14.15
CA PHE A 24 11.81 -20.51 -13.35
C PHE A 24 11.59 -21.79 -14.17
N VAL A 25 10.48 -21.89 -14.91
CA VAL A 25 10.19 -23.07 -15.74
C VAL A 25 11.19 -23.19 -16.90
N SER A 26 11.58 -22.09 -17.53
CA SER A 26 12.53 -22.10 -18.65
C SER A 26 13.92 -22.58 -18.22
N TYR A 27 14.33 -22.38 -16.96
CA TYR A 27 15.57 -22.96 -16.45
C TYR A 27 15.60 -24.49 -16.55
N PHE A 28 14.52 -25.17 -16.14
CA PHE A 28 14.46 -26.64 -16.24
C PHE A 28 14.40 -27.13 -17.68
N ARG A 29 13.76 -26.35 -18.56
CA ARG A 29 13.65 -26.66 -19.98
C ARG A 29 14.97 -26.45 -20.73
N ASP A 30 15.62 -25.30 -20.54
CA ASP A 30 16.70 -24.81 -21.41
C ASP A 30 18.10 -24.99 -20.81
N VAL A 31 18.22 -25.14 -19.48
CA VAL A 31 19.52 -25.30 -18.80
C VAL A 31 19.68 -26.71 -18.24
N VAL A 32 18.67 -27.22 -17.54
CA VAL A 32 18.68 -28.60 -17.03
C VAL A 32 18.39 -29.61 -18.13
N GLU A 33 17.73 -29.18 -19.22
CA GLU A 33 17.28 -30.03 -20.32
C GLU A 33 16.47 -31.24 -19.81
N LEU A 34 15.59 -30.99 -18.84
CA LEU A 34 14.79 -32.03 -18.21
C LEU A 34 13.90 -32.73 -19.26
N GLN A 35 14.06 -34.04 -19.39
CA GLN A 35 13.30 -34.86 -20.34
C GLN A 35 11.92 -35.18 -19.75
N LEU A 36 10.87 -34.75 -20.45
CA LEU A 36 9.47 -35.02 -20.11
C LEU A 36 8.75 -35.53 -21.37
N ASP A 37 7.85 -36.49 -21.20
CA ASP A 37 7.04 -37.00 -22.31
C ASP A 37 5.97 -35.98 -22.76
N GLY A 38 5.57 -36.05 -24.02
CA GLY A 38 4.47 -35.26 -24.59
C GLY A 38 4.86 -33.82 -24.96
N ASP A 39 3.88 -32.91 -24.93
CA ASP A 39 3.97 -31.53 -25.46
C ASP A 39 4.24 -30.47 -24.36
N THR A 40 4.70 -30.90 -23.18
CA THR A 40 4.87 -30.01 -22.01
C THR A 40 5.78 -28.80 -22.32
N TRP A 41 6.89 -29.02 -23.03
CA TRP A 41 7.82 -27.94 -23.38
C TRP A 41 7.31 -27.03 -24.48
N GLU A 42 6.52 -27.54 -25.41
CA GLU A 42 5.85 -26.72 -26.43
C GLU A 42 4.83 -25.78 -25.79
N ARG A 43 4.02 -26.31 -24.84
CA ARG A 43 3.07 -25.50 -24.07
C ARG A 43 3.75 -24.45 -23.20
N SER A 44 4.89 -24.80 -22.60
CA SER A 44 5.72 -23.87 -21.83
C SER A 44 6.26 -22.73 -22.70
N LYS A 45 6.75 -23.03 -23.91
CA LYS A 45 7.19 -22.01 -24.88
C LYS A 45 6.04 -21.10 -25.31
N ALA A 46 4.88 -21.67 -25.66
CA ALA A 46 3.69 -20.88 -26.00
C ALA A 46 3.24 -19.96 -24.85
N TYR A 47 3.31 -20.45 -23.60
CA TYR A 47 3.04 -19.63 -22.41
C TYR A 47 4.06 -18.49 -22.22
N GLN A 48 5.34 -18.74 -22.54
CA GLN A 48 6.40 -17.74 -22.50
C GLN A 48 6.23 -16.68 -23.59
N ASP A 49 5.81 -17.04 -24.81
CA ASP A 49 5.57 -16.08 -25.90
C ASP A 49 4.43 -15.10 -25.57
N ALA A 50 3.42 -15.58 -24.84
CA ALA A 50 2.31 -14.76 -24.34
C ALA A 50 2.74 -13.69 -23.30
N GLN A 51 4.00 -13.71 -22.83
CA GLN A 51 4.57 -12.67 -21.96
C GLN A 51 4.84 -11.34 -22.70
N SER A 52 4.71 -11.32 -24.02
CA SER A 52 4.69 -10.09 -24.82
C SER A 52 3.49 -9.18 -24.49
N ALA A 53 2.43 -9.73 -23.89
CA ALA A 53 1.27 -9.00 -23.41
C ALA A 53 1.29 -8.76 -21.89
N GLY A 54 0.41 -7.86 -21.43
CA GLY A 54 0.07 -7.73 -20.01
C GLY A 54 -0.79 -8.89 -19.51
N TYR A 55 -1.76 -8.62 -18.64
CA TYR A 55 -2.70 -9.66 -18.22
C TYR A 55 -3.53 -10.17 -19.40
N TRP A 56 -3.86 -11.45 -19.40
CA TRP A 56 -4.81 -12.03 -20.34
C TRP A 56 -5.75 -13.02 -19.65
N TRP A 57 -6.97 -13.10 -20.18
CA TRP A 57 -8.06 -13.90 -19.64
C TRP A 57 -8.57 -14.83 -20.74
N PRO A 58 -7.98 -16.03 -20.86
CA PRO A 58 -8.49 -17.01 -21.77
C PRO A 58 -9.83 -17.57 -21.25
N ASN A 59 -10.83 -17.55 -22.13
CA ASN A 59 -12.11 -18.22 -21.97
C ASN A 59 -12.20 -19.35 -23.00
N ARG A 60 -13.28 -20.14 -22.96
CA ARG A 60 -13.45 -21.28 -23.86
C ARG A 60 -13.36 -20.88 -25.35
N ASP A 61 -13.99 -19.79 -25.72
CA ASP A 61 -14.22 -19.41 -27.12
C ASP A 61 -13.51 -18.11 -27.54
N PHE A 62 -12.93 -17.37 -26.57
CA PHE A 62 -12.25 -16.11 -26.83
C PHE A 62 -11.20 -15.82 -25.75
N VAL A 63 -10.25 -14.95 -26.07
CA VAL A 63 -9.23 -14.47 -25.14
C VAL A 63 -9.30 -12.95 -25.07
N MET A 64 -9.36 -12.41 -23.86
CA MET A 64 -9.16 -10.98 -23.64
C MET A 64 -7.69 -10.75 -23.29
N VAL A 65 -7.07 -9.73 -23.89
CA VAL A 65 -5.66 -9.39 -23.69
C VAL A 65 -5.59 -7.92 -23.30
N CYS A 66 -4.87 -7.62 -22.23
CA CYS A 66 -4.55 -6.26 -21.81
C CYS A 66 -3.14 -5.91 -22.31
N ASP A 67 -2.99 -4.69 -22.81
CA ASP A 67 -1.68 -4.15 -23.17
C ASP A 67 -0.80 -4.01 -21.92
N THR A 68 0.51 -3.90 -22.12
CA THR A 68 1.44 -3.62 -21.02
C THR A 68 1.31 -2.16 -20.58
N PRO A 69 1.31 -1.88 -19.26
CA PRO A 69 1.29 -0.50 -18.78
C PRO A 69 2.48 0.30 -19.34
N ALA A 70 2.20 1.52 -19.80
CA ALA A 70 3.22 2.48 -20.22
C ALA A 70 3.90 3.15 -19.02
N VAL A 71 3.22 3.20 -17.87
CA VAL A 71 3.72 3.74 -16.61
C VAL A 71 3.57 2.70 -15.51
N LEU A 72 4.62 2.54 -14.71
CA LEU A 72 4.61 1.72 -13.50
C LEU A 72 5.51 2.39 -12.44
N HIS A 73 4.89 2.98 -11.43
CA HIS A 73 5.57 3.54 -10.27
C HIS A 73 5.36 2.64 -9.05
N VAL A 74 6.48 2.26 -8.45
CA VAL A 74 6.53 1.45 -7.23
C VAL A 74 7.48 2.10 -6.24
N GLU A 75 7.24 1.82 -4.97
CA GLU A 75 8.21 2.08 -3.91
C GLU A 75 8.65 0.76 -3.26
N SER A 76 9.76 0.82 -2.52
CA SER A 76 10.25 -0.30 -1.72
C SER A 76 9.82 -0.09 -0.27
N ALA A 77 9.06 -1.02 0.29
CA ALA A 77 8.62 -0.99 1.67
C ALA A 77 8.75 -2.39 2.28
N THR A 78 9.37 -2.49 3.46
CA THR A 78 9.46 -3.75 4.24
C THR A 78 9.93 -4.97 3.43
N GLY A 79 10.90 -4.79 2.53
CA GLY A 79 11.45 -5.87 1.70
C GLY A 79 10.57 -6.29 0.51
N ALA A 80 9.48 -5.57 0.23
CA ALA A 80 8.59 -5.80 -0.90
C ALA A 80 8.38 -4.50 -1.71
N HIS A 81 7.91 -4.64 -2.94
CA HIS A 81 7.47 -3.52 -3.76
C HIS A 81 5.96 -3.34 -3.67
N ARG A 82 5.51 -2.09 -3.60
CA ARG A 82 4.08 -1.74 -3.68
C ARG A 82 3.87 -0.56 -4.62
N LEU A 83 2.68 -0.49 -5.21
CA LEU A 83 2.30 0.61 -6.11
C LEU A 83 2.22 1.92 -5.34
N HIS A 84 2.84 2.97 -5.86
CA HIS A 84 2.81 4.30 -5.28
C HIS A 84 3.26 5.36 -6.28
N CYS A 85 2.55 6.49 -6.33
CA CYS A 85 3.00 7.71 -7.00
C CYS A 85 2.34 8.92 -6.36
N GLU A 86 3.11 9.94 -6.00
CA GLU A 86 2.59 11.14 -5.32
C GLU A 86 2.01 12.20 -6.29
N THR A 87 2.39 12.13 -7.56
CA THR A 87 2.17 13.18 -8.57
C THR A 87 1.33 12.73 -9.77
N GLY A 88 0.92 11.46 -9.81
CA GLY A 88 0.12 10.91 -10.91
C GLY A 88 -0.26 9.44 -10.69
N PRO A 89 -0.68 8.72 -11.75
CA PRO A 89 -1.07 7.33 -11.64
C PRO A 89 0.14 6.45 -11.34
N ALA A 90 -0.03 5.49 -10.43
CA ALA A 90 1.00 4.47 -10.19
C ALA A 90 1.06 3.44 -11.32
N VAL A 91 -0.04 3.24 -12.05
CA VAL A 91 -0.10 2.41 -13.26
C VAL A 91 -0.91 3.15 -14.32
N ALA A 92 -0.40 3.28 -15.54
CA ALA A 92 -1.16 3.87 -16.65
C ALA A 92 -0.87 3.17 -17.99
N TRP A 93 -1.85 3.22 -18.88
CA TRP A 93 -1.82 2.65 -20.22
C TRP A 93 -1.75 3.74 -21.28
N SER A 94 -1.38 3.34 -22.49
CA SER A 94 -1.17 4.23 -23.65
C SER A 94 -2.44 4.96 -24.10
N ASP A 95 -3.62 4.46 -23.72
CA ASP A 95 -4.93 5.07 -23.99
C ASP A 95 -5.32 6.18 -22.99
N GLY A 96 -4.47 6.44 -21.99
CA GLY A 96 -4.70 7.45 -20.95
C GLY A 96 -5.47 6.93 -19.73
N TRP A 97 -5.89 5.65 -19.71
CA TRP A 97 -6.45 5.07 -18.50
C TRP A 97 -5.36 4.82 -17.45
N GLY A 98 -5.69 5.05 -16.17
CA GLY A 98 -4.72 4.91 -15.10
C GLY A 98 -5.32 4.61 -13.74
N LEU A 99 -4.46 4.11 -12.85
CA LEU A 99 -4.79 3.76 -11.47
C LEU A 99 -3.86 4.50 -10.51
N HIS A 100 -4.46 5.16 -9.53
CA HIS A 100 -3.77 5.94 -8.52
C HIS A 100 -3.62 5.15 -7.22
N TYR A 101 -2.40 5.16 -6.68
CA TYR A 101 -2.07 4.45 -5.46
C TYR A 101 -1.20 5.31 -4.54
N TRP A 102 -1.55 5.31 -3.25
CA TRP A 102 -0.77 5.91 -2.18
C TRP A 102 -0.30 4.80 -1.25
N HIS A 103 1.02 4.56 -1.18
CA HIS A 103 1.61 3.54 -0.31
C HIS A 103 0.95 2.14 -0.41
N GLY A 104 0.57 1.72 -1.62
CA GLY A 104 -0.12 0.45 -1.88
C GLY A 104 -1.65 0.49 -1.78
N THR A 105 -2.23 1.56 -1.24
CA THR A 105 -3.68 1.77 -1.16
C THR A 105 -4.20 2.42 -2.43
N ARG A 106 -5.20 1.82 -3.08
CA ARG A 106 -5.86 2.42 -4.25
C ARG A 106 -6.66 3.65 -3.79
N VAL A 107 -6.42 4.79 -4.44
CA VAL A 107 -7.08 6.06 -4.11
C VAL A 107 -7.75 6.68 -5.34
N PRO A 108 -8.71 7.60 -5.14
CA PRO A 108 -9.24 8.43 -6.21
C PRO A 108 -8.15 9.27 -6.90
N ALA A 109 -8.33 9.55 -8.20
CA ALA A 109 -7.36 10.31 -9.00
C ALA A 109 -7.22 11.76 -8.50
N ASP A 110 -8.35 12.40 -8.21
CA ASP A 110 -8.43 13.78 -7.72
C ASP A 110 -7.66 13.97 -6.40
N LEU A 111 -7.60 12.94 -5.54
CA LEU A 111 -6.76 13.00 -4.35
C LEU A 111 -5.29 13.24 -4.70
N ILE A 112 -4.76 12.57 -5.73
CA ILE A 112 -3.36 12.68 -6.13
C ILE A 112 -3.12 13.93 -6.97
N GLU A 113 -3.96 14.15 -7.98
CA GLU A 113 -3.78 15.16 -9.01
C GLU A 113 -4.10 16.57 -8.52
N THR A 114 -5.14 16.72 -7.69
CA THR A 114 -5.61 18.04 -7.21
C THR A 114 -5.49 18.22 -5.70
N GLY A 115 -5.39 17.13 -4.94
CA GLY A 115 -5.44 17.18 -3.49
C GLY A 115 -6.84 17.41 -2.95
N TRP A 116 -7.07 17.01 -1.70
CA TRP A 116 -8.34 17.23 -1.01
C TRP A 116 -8.20 18.28 0.09
N ASP A 117 -9.27 19.04 0.30
CA ASP A 117 -9.41 19.89 1.48
C ASP A 117 -9.89 19.10 2.70
N ILE A 118 -9.97 19.79 3.85
CA ILE A 118 -10.35 19.13 5.10
C ILE A 118 -11.78 18.59 5.03
N GLU A 119 -12.73 19.34 4.48
CA GLU A 119 -14.14 18.94 4.41
C GLU A 119 -14.30 17.65 3.60
N ARG A 120 -13.62 17.56 2.45
CA ARG A 120 -13.61 16.37 1.61
C ARG A 120 -12.98 15.18 2.34
N ILE A 121 -11.83 15.36 3.01
CA ILE A 121 -11.17 14.31 3.81
C ILE A 121 -12.12 13.79 4.90
N MET A 122 -12.76 14.69 5.64
CA MET A 122 -13.67 14.33 6.73
C MET A 122 -14.92 13.59 6.22
N SER A 123 -15.38 13.91 5.01
CA SER A 123 -16.52 13.24 4.37
C SER A 123 -16.19 11.83 3.84
N GLU A 124 -14.91 11.49 3.69
CA GLU A 124 -14.50 10.20 3.14
C GLU A 124 -14.80 9.07 4.14
N ARG A 125 -15.54 8.07 3.65
CA ARG A 125 -16.03 6.94 4.46
C ARG A 125 -15.01 5.81 4.55
N ASN A 126 -14.19 5.64 3.51
CA ASN A 126 -13.13 4.66 3.54
C ASN A 126 -11.97 5.17 4.39
N THR A 127 -11.76 4.55 5.56
CA THR A 127 -10.75 4.96 6.53
C THR A 127 -9.33 4.92 5.97
N GLU A 128 -9.02 3.96 5.09
CA GLU A 128 -7.70 3.86 4.45
C GLU A 128 -7.47 4.98 3.44
N VAL A 129 -8.48 5.31 2.62
CA VAL A 129 -8.39 6.46 1.69
C VAL A 129 -8.28 7.77 2.46
N ARG A 130 -9.07 7.93 3.53
CA ARG A 130 -9.01 9.11 4.41
C ARG A 130 -7.63 9.24 5.04
N ARG A 131 -7.02 8.15 5.51
CA ARG A 131 -5.65 8.13 6.02
C ARG A 131 -4.65 8.59 4.96
N CYS A 132 -4.72 8.04 3.74
CA CYS A 132 -3.86 8.47 2.64
C CYS A 132 -4.02 9.97 2.33
N ALA A 133 -5.24 10.49 2.42
CA ALA A 133 -5.50 11.89 2.19
C ALA A 133 -4.95 12.81 3.29
N ILE A 134 -5.01 12.39 4.55
CA ILE A 134 -4.37 13.08 5.69
C ILE A 134 -2.85 13.09 5.51
N GLU A 135 -2.25 11.95 5.15
CA GLU A 135 -0.82 11.83 4.91
C GLU A 135 -0.37 12.75 3.76
N LYS A 136 -1.10 12.76 2.62
CA LYS A 136 -0.81 13.66 1.50
C LYS A 136 -1.02 15.15 1.84
N MET A 137 -2.02 15.49 2.65
CA MET A 137 -2.20 16.86 3.15
C MET A 137 -1.06 17.29 4.09
N GLY A 138 -0.50 16.32 4.81
CA GLY A 138 0.47 16.52 5.87
C GLY A 138 -0.19 16.69 7.24
N TRP A 139 0.37 16.02 8.25
CA TRP A 139 -0.18 16.00 9.60
C TRP A 139 -0.27 17.39 10.22
N ASP A 140 0.75 18.24 10.07
CA ASP A 140 0.75 19.59 10.64
C ASP A 140 -0.42 20.45 10.14
N ARG A 141 -0.71 20.36 8.83
CA ARG A 141 -1.85 21.06 8.23
C ARG A 141 -3.18 20.45 8.67
N TYR A 142 -3.25 19.12 8.71
CA TYR A 142 -4.47 18.41 9.09
C TYR A 142 -4.85 18.68 10.56
N VAL A 143 -3.91 18.59 11.51
CA VAL A 143 -4.23 18.81 12.93
C VAL A 143 -4.75 20.23 13.19
N ALA A 144 -4.17 21.23 12.51
CA ALA A 144 -4.64 22.60 12.59
C ALA A 144 -6.04 22.77 11.98
N ALA A 145 -6.26 22.23 10.78
CA ALA A 145 -7.54 22.36 10.07
C ALA A 145 -8.69 21.59 10.75
N ALA A 146 -8.40 20.42 11.31
CA ALA A 146 -9.37 19.57 12.00
C ALA A 146 -9.58 19.98 13.48
N GLY A 147 -8.85 20.98 13.98
CA GLY A 147 -8.99 21.47 15.36
C GLY A 147 -8.53 20.48 16.42
N LEU A 148 -7.57 19.60 16.09
CA LEU A 148 -6.95 18.69 17.05
C LEU A 148 -6.13 19.50 18.06
N LYS A 149 -6.21 19.12 19.33
CA LYS A 149 -5.50 19.83 20.40
C LYS A 149 -4.31 19.00 20.86
N LEU A 150 -3.11 19.58 20.84
CA LEU A 150 -1.93 18.91 21.37
C LEU A 150 -2.12 18.64 22.86
N ALA A 151 -2.10 17.36 23.23
CA ALA A 151 -2.28 16.88 24.59
C ALA A 151 -0.94 16.59 25.27
N ASP A 152 0.03 16.04 24.53
CA ASP A 152 1.37 15.76 25.03
C ASP A 152 2.39 15.68 23.87
N GLU A 153 3.65 15.98 24.16
CA GLU A 153 4.78 15.87 23.23
C GLU A 153 6.00 15.32 23.94
N ALA A 154 6.69 14.35 23.33
CA ALA A 154 7.91 13.78 23.91
C ALA A 154 8.89 13.31 22.82
N PRO A 155 10.22 13.28 23.09
CA PRO A 155 11.17 12.58 22.23
C PRO A 155 10.79 11.11 22.07
N ASP A 156 10.95 10.56 20.87
CA ASP A 156 10.70 9.14 20.58
C ASP A 156 11.91 8.28 21.01
N PRO A 157 11.82 7.45 22.06
CA PRO A 157 12.89 6.53 22.45
C PRO A 157 13.14 5.44 21.40
N GLY A 158 12.08 4.99 20.72
CA GLY A 158 12.15 4.00 19.64
C GLY A 158 12.72 4.58 18.35
N ASN A 159 12.75 5.91 18.18
CA ASN A 159 13.29 6.57 17.00
C ASN A 159 14.10 7.83 17.39
N PRO A 160 15.34 7.67 17.88
CA PRO A 160 16.14 8.77 18.41
C PRO A 160 16.23 9.98 17.47
N GLY A 161 15.98 11.16 18.03
CA GLY A 161 15.95 12.44 17.29
C GLY A 161 14.61 12.75 16.63
N GLN A 162 13.59 11.91 16.79
CA GLN A 162 12.22 12.19 16.38
C GLN A 162 11.35 12.54 17.60
N VAL A 163 10.17 13.09 17.34
CA VAL A 163 9.22 13.56 18.35
C VAL A 163 7.89 12.86 18.14
N LEU A 164 7.30 12.40 19.24
CA LEU A 164 5.95 11.89 19.33
C LEU A 164 5.01 13.02 19.75
N ARG A 165 3.88 13.17 19.06
CA ARG A 165 2.84 14.15 19.41
C ARG A 165 1.51 13.47 19.59
N LEU A 166 0.90 13.64 20.75
CA LEU A 166 -0.42 13.11 21.07
C LEU A 166 -1.46 14.21 20.97
N TYR A 167 -2.54 13.96 20.25
CA TYR A 167 -3.62 14.91 20.04
C TYR A 167 -4.95 14.41 20.58
N ASP A 168 -5.67 15.29 21.26
CA ASP A 168 -7.09 15.14 21.52
C ASP A 168 -7.89 15.43 20.25
N VAL A 169 -8.79 14.51 19.92
CA VAL A 169 -9.63 14.57 18.72
C VAL A 169 -11.03 15.10 19.09
N PRO A 170 -11.52 16.17 18.43
CA PRO A 170 -12.89 16.62 18.60
C PRO A 170 -13.90 15.52 18.23
N ARG A 171 -15.03 15.43 18.96
CA ARG A 171 -16.05 14.37 18.77
C ARG A 171 -16.68 14.33 17.38
N ASN A 172 -16.60 15.42 16.61
CA ASN A 172 -17.12 15.53 15.26
C ASN A 172 -16.10 15.12 14.17
N VAL A 173 -14.88 14.72 14.56
CA VAL A 173 -13.82 14.36 13.62
C VAL A 173 -13.75 12.85 13.41
N LEU A 174 -13.86 12.04 14.47
CA LEU A 174 -13.90 10.58 14.35
C LEU A 174 -15.12 10.02 15.08
N ASP A 175 -15.70 8.96 14.53
CA ASP A 175 -16.90 8.31 15.07
C ASP A 175 -16.67 7.66 16.45
N TRP A 176 -15.41 7.43 16.82
CA TRP A 176 -15.01 6.76 18.05
C TRP A 176 -14.20 7.70 18.95
N PRO A 177 -14.36 7.64 20.27
CA PRO A 177 -13.54 8.38 21.20
C PRO A 177 -12.11 7.81 21.16
N VAL A 178 -11.23 8.51 20.45
CA VAL A 178 -9.82 8.15 20.31
C VAL A 178 -8.96 9.40 20.45
N ARG A 179 -7.68 9.18 20.72
CA ARG A 179 -6.62 10.17 20.52
C ARG A 179 -5.83 9.79 19.27
N VAL A 180 -5.11 10.75 18.71
CA VAL A 180 -4.21 10.48 17.58
C VAL A 180 -2.77 10.71 18.01
N LEU A 181 -1.95 9.68 17.88
CA LEU A 181 -0.50 9.76 18.01
C LEU A 181 0.10 10.01 16.62
N VAL A 182 0.77 11.14 16.44
CA VAL A 182 1.57 11.44 15.25
C VAL A 182 3.03 11.07 15.53
N ALA A 183 3.63 10.30 14.63
CA ALA A 183 4.98 9.76 14.75
C ALA A 183 5.68 9.70 13.37
N HIS A 184 6.97 9.36 13.38
CA HIS A 184 7.79 9.25 12.17
C HIS A 184 8.29 7.82 11.97
N ASN A 185 8.36 7.38 10.72
CA ASN A 185 8.94 6.07 10.39
C ASN A 185 10.41 5.99 10.81
N ALA A 186 10.83 4.82 11.29
CA ALA A 186 12.22 4.53 11.64
C ALA A 186 13.13 4.38 10.41
N THR A 187 12.57 4.05 9.26
CA THR A 187 13.27 4.02 7.97
C THR A 187 13.30 5.43 7.36
N ARG A 188 14.44 5.78 6.76
CA ARG A 188 14.58 7.03 5.98
C ARG A 188 14.21 6.76 4.54
N GLU A 189 13.56 7.72 3.92
CA GLU A 189 13.34 7.73 2.48
C GLU A 189 14.67 7.96 1.73
N ARG A 190 14.67 7.76 0.40
CA ARG A 190 15.88 7.92 -0.43
C ARG A 190 16.49 9.32 -0.36
N ASP A 191 15.65 10.34 -0.14
CA ASP A 191 16.06 11.74 0.03
C ASP A 191 16.50 12.08 1.47
N GLY A 192 16.47 11.11 2.38
CA GLY A 192 16.85 11.25 3.79
C GLY A 192 15.74 11.74 4.71
N SER A 193 14.56 12.09 4.15
CA SER A 193 13.36 12.45 4.92
C SER A 193 12.76 11.24 5.63
N ARG A 194 11.74 11.48 6.46
CA ARG A 194 10.98 10.43 7.15
C ARG A 194 9.51 10.66 6.93
N HIS A 195 8.81 9.59 6.54
CA HIS A 195 7.37 9.60 6.46
C HIS A 195 6.74 9.83 7.84
N THR A 196 5.78 10.77 7.91
CA THR A 196 5.02 11.10 9.12
C THR A 196 3.65 10.46 9.02
N PHE A 197 3.25 9.71 10.03
CA PHE A 197 1.97 9.00 10.05
C PHE A 197 1.28 9.19 11.40
N GLY A 198 -0.02 8.89 11.43
CA GLY A 198 -0.81 8.95 12.64
C GLY A 198 -1.49 7.63 12.95
N LEU A 199 -1.55 7.30 14.23
CA LEU A 199 -2.19 6.12 14.78
C LEU A 199 -3.30 6.54 15.74
N THR A 200 -4.48 5.94 15.59
CA THR A 200 -5.55 6.08 16.57
C THR A 200 -5.23 5.24 17.79
N VAL A 201 -5.23 5.87 18.98
CA VAL A 201 -4.96 5.21 20.26
C VAL A 201 -6.12 5.44 21.25
N PRO A 202 -6.29 4.56 22.25
CA PRO A 202 -7.28 4.74 23.30
C PRO A 202 -7.18 6.09 24.04
N THR A 203 -8.32 6.59 24.53
CA THR A 203 -8.37 7.89 25.24
C THR A 203 -7.72 7.88 26.63
N ASP A 204 -7.49 6.71 27.20
CA ASP A 204 -6.77 6.55 28.47
C ASP A 204 -5.24 6.64 28.31
N CYS A 205 -4.71 6.61 27.08
CA CYS A 205 -3.34 7.02 26.80
C CYS A 205 -3.19 8.53 27.07
N ARG A 206 -2.57 8.88 28.21
CA ARG A 206 -2.43 10.28 28.65
C ARG A 206 -1.18 10.99 28.12
N THR A 207 -0.14 10.23 27.77
CA THR A 207 1.14 10.74 27.28
C THR A 207 1.46 10.18 25.90
N ALA A 208 2.27 10.89 25.12
CA ALA A 208 2.75 10.46 23.80
C ALA A 208 3.56 9.15 23.91
N ILE A 209 4.28 8.97 25.02
CA ILE A 209 5.00 7.73 25.32
C ILE A 209 4.05 6.56 25.61
N ALA A 210 3.00 6.77 26.41
CA ALA A 210 1.98 5.75 26.68
C ALA A 210 1.27 5.32 25.39
N ALA A 211 0.93 6.30 24.55
CA ALA A 211 0.31 6.05 23.26
C ALA A 211 1.21 5.20 22.35
N SER A 212 2.49 5.54 22.26
CA SER A 212 3.43 4.76 21.44
C SER A 212 3.66 3.37 22.01
N ALA A 213 3.88 3.24 23.33
CA ALA A 213 4.02 1.95 24.00
C ALA A 213 2.83 1.01 23.74
N TRP A 214 1.60 1.55 23.78
CA TRP A 214 0.38 0.81 23.46
C TRP A 214 0.39 0.22 22.04
N THR A 215 0.92 0.94 21.04
CA THR A 215 0.98 0.46 19.65
C THR A 215 1.93 -0.73 19.44
N PHE A 216 2.85 -0.94 20.39
CA PHE A 216 3.79 -2.06 20.40
C PHE A 216 3.41 -3.14 21.43
N ASP A 217 2.26 -3.03 22.10
CA ASP A 217 1.85 -3.91 23.20
C ASP A 217 2.89 -3.94 24.35
N LEU A 218 3.42 -2.77 24.71
CA LEU A 218 4.43 -2.58 25.75
C LEU A 218 3.92 -1.66 26.87
N THR A 219 4.52 -1.79 28.06
CA THR A 219 4.40 -0.77 29.09
C THR A 219 5.24 0.46 28.75
N GLU A 220 4.87 1.63 29.30
CA GLU A 220 5.70 2.85 29.16
C GLU A 220 7.15 2.63 29.61
N ARG A 221 7.36 1.84 30.66
CA ARG A 221 8.70 1.57 31.21
C ARG A 221 9.54 0.73 30.24
N GLU A 222 8.93 -0.22 29.55
CA GLU A 222 9.60 -1.04 28.53
C GLU A 222 9.89 -0.21 27.29
N TYR A 223 8.91 0.56 26.81
CA TYR A 223 9.08 1.40 25.64
C TYR A 223 10.20 2.46 25.81
N LYS A 224 10.29 3.09 26.99
CA LYS A 224 11.38 4.05 27.32
C LYS A 224 12.78 3.43 27.29
N LYS A 225 12.90 2.11 27.39
CA LYS A 225 14.18 1.39 27.32
C LYS A 225 14.53 0.94 25.89
N LEU A 226 13.64 1.12 24.92
CA LEU A 226 13.97 0.85 23.53
C LEU A 226 15.08 1.78 23.09
N ALA A 227 16.14 1.21 22.53
CA ALA A 227 17.18 1.97 21.84
C ALA A 227 16.81 2.21 20.36
N ARG A 228 15.92 1.37 19.82
CA ARG A 228 15.36 1.43 18.46
C ARG A 228 14.13 0.53 18.36
N ALA A 229 13.04 1.04 17.80
CA ALA A 229 11.90 0.23 17.38
C ALA A 229 12.28 -0.51 16.08
N THR A 230 12.11 -1.82 16.07
CA THR A 230 12.31 -2.69 14.89
C THR A 230 11.08 -2.69 14.01
#